data_AF-A0A3B9DU84-F1
#
_entry.id   AF-A0A3B9DU84-F1
#
_cell.length_a   1.000
_cell.length_b   1.000
_cell.length_c   1.000
_cell.angle_alpha   90.00
_cell.angle_beta   90.00
_cell.angle_gamma   90.00
#
_symmetry.space_group_name_H-M   'P 1'
#
loop_
_entity.id
_entity.type
_entity.pdbx_description
1 polymer ?
#
loop_
_entity_poly.entity_id
_entity_poly.type
_entity_poly.pdbx_seq_one_letter_code
_entity_poly.pdbx_strand_id
1 'polypeptide(L)'
;MKNFLAQEHEKLSLWWAAISAKEITLYLLLTLALLLPVYLYYAALGITGLTEWYRCLRNFAECGLLFFLTELVTRRSLLHPFWRIGYIPFFSWILIFPYVLTHAVNGMTDASFNHLSPYFLTAMAILLLLFFVMNVISRVYVGKRLATLICLALVCFFTFNAFIFLTHYEFMGIMMTSKEMFFALTNTSRWFERIVLSHISLMLLLFFLTLALAFAALYAKWIYRSAYCLSPKWIPKNRKSYSVIHRMLQFLVFFGCLWLFLRWASECFPLHDYETAKQYNEYIEYIKNTTL
;
A
#
# COMPACT_ATOMS: atom_id res chain seq x y z
N MET A 1 -30.65 -31.22 17.06
CA MET A 1 -29.99 -30.37 16.04
C MET A 1 -29.38 -29.16 16.76
N LYS A 2 -28.04 -29.01 16.83
CA LYS A 2 -27.43 -27.87 17.56
C LYS A 2 -27.80 -26.55 16.85
N ASN A 3 -28.28 -25.56 17.61
CA ASN A 3 -28.56 -24.21 17.11
C ASN A 3 -27.31 -23.60 16.44
N PHE A 4 -27.47 -22.87 15.34
CA PHE A 4 -26.39 -22.26 14.57
C PHE A 4 -25.44 -21.44 15.45
N LEU A 5 -25.98 -20.63 16.37
CA LEU A 5 -25.19 -19.82 17.30
C LEU A 5 -24.33 -20.67 18.24
N ALA A 6 -24.84 -21.80 18.73
CA ALA A 6 -24.07 -22.71 19.58
C ALA A 6 -22.91 -23.36 18.82
N GLN A 7 -23.12 -23.69 17.54
CA GLN A 7 -22.06 -24.22 16.68
C GLN A 7 -20.97 -23.19 16.38
N GLU A 8 -21.35 -21.93 16.15
CA GLU A 8 -20.39 -20.85 15.91
C GLU A 8 -19.62 -20.49 17.19
N HIS A 9 -20.29 -20.46 18.35
CA HIS A 9 -19.63 -20.26 19.65
C HIS A 9 -18.61 -21.36 19.95
N GLU A 10 -18.94 -22.62 19.68
CA GLU A 10 -18.02 -23.75 19.84
C GLU A 10 -16.80 -23.64 18.91
N LYS A 11 -16.99 -23.23 17.66
CA LYS A 11 -15.87 -22.97 16.74
C LYS A 11 -14.99 -21.81 17.22
N LEU A 12 -15.59 -20.75 17.76
CA LEU A 12 -14.90 -19.58 18.29
C LEU A 12 -14.10 -19.91 19.56
N SER A 13 -14.67 -20.66 20.50
CA SER A 13 -13.98 -21.06 21.73
C SER A 13 -12.80 -21.99 21.45
N LEU A 14 -12.99 -22.97 20.55
CA LEU A 14 -11.91 -23.85 20.08
C LEU A 14 -10.82 -23.08 19.35
N TRP A 15 -11.18 -22.00 18.65
CA TRP A 15 -10.21 -21.10 18.05
C TRP A 15 -9.41 -20.38 19.14
N TRP A 16 -10.04 -19.67 20.06
CA TRP A 16 -9.32 -18.96 21.13
C TRP A 16 -8.41 -19.88 21.95
N ALA A 17 -8.89 -21.07 22.32
CA ALA A 17 -8.09 -22.06 23.05
C ALA A 17 -6.86 -22.57 22.27
N ALA A 18 -6.87 -22.46 20.94
CA ALA A 18 -5.78 -22.90 20.10
C ALA A 18 -4.75 -21.78 19.80
N ILE A 19 -4.89 -20.57 20.35
CA ILE A 19 -3.88 -19.51 20.24
C ILE A 19 -2.94 -19.63 21.44
N SER A 20 -1.66 -19.78 21.18
CA SER A 20 -0.66 -19.82 22.24
C SER A 20 -0.19 -18.41 22.63
N ALA A 21 0.17 -18.21 23.90
CA ALA A 21 0.77 -16.96 24.36
C ALA A 21 2.03 -16.58 23.56
N LYS A 22 2.82 -17.58 23.14
CA LYS A 22 4.00 -17.39 22.29
C LYS A 22 3.66 -16.78 20.93
N GLU A 23 2.56 -17.20 20.29
CA GLU A 23 2.09 -16.64 19.02
C GLU A 23 1.65 -15.19 19.19
N ILE A 24 0.93 -14.87 20.27
CA ILE A 24 0.49 -13.51 20.58
C ILE A 24 1.71 -12.59 20.75
N THR A 25 2.70 -13.01 21.54
CA THR A 25 3.93 -12.25 21.72
C THR A 25 4.69 -12.09 20.41
N LEU A 26 4.76 -13.12 19.57
CA LEU A 26 5.40 -13.05 18.27
C LEU A 26 4.71 -12.01 17.36
N TYR A 27 3.39 -12.01 17.27
CA TYR A 27 2.65 -11.04 16.45
C TYR A 27 2.88 -9.61 16.93
N LEU A 28 2.83 -9.40 18.26
CA LEU A 28 3.13 -8.09 18.84
C LEU A 28 4.55 -7.62 18.49
N LEU A 29 5.55 -8.48 18.67
CA LEU A 29 6.95 -8.16 18.35
C LEU A 29 7.16 -7.87 16.87
N LEU A 30 6.51 -8.63 15.97
CA LEU A 30 6.61 -8.40 14.53
C LEU A 30 5.96 -7.10 14.10
N THR A 31 4.80 -6.76 14.66
CA THR A 31 4.13 -5.48 14.42
C THR A 31 5.03 -4.31 14.87
N LEU A 32 5.63 -4.41 16.06
CA LEU A 32 6.58 -3.40 16.54
C LEU A 32 7.84 -3.33 15.66
N ALA A 33 8.37 -4.47 15.25
CA ALA A 33 9.54 -4.54 14.37
C ALA A 33 9.27 -3.97 12.96
N LEU A 34 8.01 -3.95 12.50
CA LEU A 34 7.61 -3.31 11.25
C LEU A 34 7.51 -1.79 11.41
N LEU A 35 6.89 -1.30 12.49
CA LEU A 35 6.58 0.11 12.67
C LEU A 35 7.73 0.94 13.25
N LEU A 36 8.55 0.36 14.14
CA LEU A 36 9.65 1.07 14.77
C LEU A 36 10.67 1.60 13.76
N PRO A 37 11.13 0.83 12.75
CA PRO A 37 12.04 1.35 11.72
C PRO A 37 11.42 2.51 10.93
N VAL A 38 10.11 2.50 10.69
CA VAL A 38 9.40 3.60 10.00
C VAL A 38 9.43 4.86 10.84
N TYR A 39 9.14 4.74 12.14
CA TYR A 39 9.23 5.86 13.07
C TYR A 39 10.64 6.44 13.14
N LEU A 40 11.66 5.59 13.28
CA LEU A 40 13.06 5.99 13.33
C LEU A 40 13.51 6.65 12.02
N TYR A 41 13.04 6.14 10.88
CA TYR A 41 13.29 6.74 9.58
C TYR A 41 12.69 8.15 9.49
N TYR A 42 11.46 8.35 9.97
CA TYR A 42 10.84 9.67 9.96
C TYR A 42 11.55 10.65 10.90
N ALA A 43 12.01 10.17 12.06
CA ALA A 43 12.84 10.96 12.95
C ALA A 43 14.17 11.34 12.29
N ALA A 44 14.80 10.42 11.55
CA ALA A 44 16.05 10.67 10.83
C ALA A 44 15.89 11.71 9.69
N LEU A 45 14.72 11.77 9.06
CA LEU A 45 14.39 12.81 8.07
C LEU A 45 14.08 14.18 8.69
N GLY A 46 14.05 14.31 10.02
CA GLY A 46 13.75 15.57 10.71
C GLY A 46 12.26 15.94 10.71
N ILE A 47 11.36 14.97 10.49
CA ILE A 47 9.91 15.23 10.49
C ILE A 47 9.43 15.63 11.88
N THR A 48 8.66 16.70 11.95
CA THR A 48 8.12 17.25 13.21
C THR A 48 6.78 16.60 13.61
N GLY A 49 6.42 16.70 14.90
CA GLY A 49 5.15 16.17 15.43
C GLY A 49 5.11 14.66 15.67
N LEU A 50 6.26 13.98 15.68
CA LEU A 50 6.36 12.51 15.88
C LEU A 50 6.05 12.07 17.32
N THR A 51 6.23 12.94 18.32
CA THR A 51 5.93 12.64 19.74
C THR A 51 4.50 13.01 20.13
N GLU A 52 3.77 13.71 19.27
CA GLU A 52 2.40 14.14 19.55
C GLU A 52 1.43 12.96 19.49
N TRP A 53 0.65 12.76 20.56
CA TRP A 53 -0.30 11.67 20.64
C TRP A 53 -1.34 11.72 19.51
N TYR A 54 -2.05 12.84 19.39
CA TYR A 54 -3.18 12.99 18.47
C TYR A 54 -2.79 12.97 16.98
N ARG A 55 -1.49 13.07 16.66
CA ARG A 55 -0.97 13.07 15.29
C ARG A 55 -0.31 11.73 14.96
N CYS A 56 0.93 11.56 15.43
CA CYS A 56 1.77 10.45 15.03
C CYS A 56 1.49 9.18 15.86
N LEU A 57 1.59 9.27 17.19
CA LEU A 57 1.53 8.07 18.04
C LEU A 57 0.19 7.35 17.93
N ARG A 58 -0.92 8.10 17.83
CA ARG A 58 -2.25 7.53 17.59
C ARG A 58 -2.31 6.76 16.28
N ASN A 59 -1.85 7.34 15.17
CA ASN A 59 -1.88 6.66 13.87
C ASN A 59 -1.00 5.40 13.88
N PHE A 60 0.19 5.46 14.49
CA PHE A 60 1.05 4.29 14.67
C PHE A 60 0.40 3.22 15.56
N ALA A 61 -0.26 3.62 16.65
CA ALA A 61 -0.94 2.71 17.56
C ALA A 61 -2.17 2.05 16.90
N GLU A 62 -2.99 2.82 16.17
CA GLU A 62 -4.17 2.32 15.45
C GLU A 62 -3.73 1.35 14.33
N CYS A 63 -2.73 1.71 13.52
CA CYS A 63 -2.21 0.83 12.48
C CYS A 63 -1.52 -0.41 13.05
N GLY A 64 -0.77 -0.25 14.15
CA GLY A 64 -0.17 -1.37 14.88
C GLY A 64 -1.23 -2.33 15.41
N LEU A 65 -2.28 -1.80 16.04
CA LEU A 65 -3.41 -2.61 16.50
C LEU A 65 -4.08 -3.34 15.33
N LEU A 66 -4.27 -2.68 14.19
CA LEU A 66 -4.85 -3.31 12.99
C LEU A 66 -3.99 -4.46 12.45
N PHE A 67 -2.67 -4.31 12.36
CA PHE A 67 -1.79 -5.41 11.96
C PHE A 67 -1.82 -6.56 12.95
N PHE A 68 -1.67 -6.26 14.23
CA PHE A 68 -1.70 -7.25 15.30
C PHE A 68 -3.01 -8.04 15.30
N LEU A 69 -4.16 -7.35 15.22
CA LEU A 69 -5.48 -7.99 15.12
C LEU A 69 -5.61 -8.82 13.83
N THR A 70 -5.05 -8.34 12.71
CA THR A 70 -5.07 -9.09 11.45
C THR A 70 -4.22 -10.36 11.54
N GLU A 71 -3.03 -10.30 12.12
CA GLU A 71 -2.18 -11.47 12.40
C GLU A 71 -2.92 -12.47 13.30
N LEU A 72 -3.57 -11.99 14.37
CA LEU A 72 -4.37 -12.82 15.27
C LEU A 72 -5.52 -13.51 14.55
N VAL A 73 -6.41 -12.73 13.92
CA VAL A 73 -7.64 -13.23 13.26
C VAL A 73 -7.32 -14.22 12.15
N THR A 74 -6.25 -13.97 11.39
CA THR A 74 -5.85 -14.84 10.27
C THR A 74 -4.87 -15.94 10.65
N ARG A 75 -4.28 -15.87 11.85
CA ARG A 75 -3.18 -16.72 12.34
C ARG A 75 -1.99 -16.77 11.41
N ARG A 76 -1.72 -15.65 10.74
CA ARG A 76 -0.63 -15.52 9.78
C ARG A 76 0.23 -14.38 10.25
N SER A 77 1.37 -14.73 10.84
CA SER A 77 2.38 -13.74 11.21
C SER A 77 2.77 -12.91 10.00
N LEU A 78 3.26 -11.68 10.22
CA LEU A 78 3.84 -10.82 9.18
C LEU A 78 4.93 -11.53 8.36
N LEU A 79 5.61 -12.54 8.93
CA LEU A 79 6.57 -13.36 8.21
C LEU A 79 5.95 -14.31 7.15
N HIS A 80 4.63 -14.51 7.16
CA HIS A 80 3.93 -15.38 6.22
C HIS A 80 4.09 -14.86 4.78
N PRO A 81 4.27 -15.74 3.76
CA PRO A 81 4.49 -15.32 2.38
C PRO A 81 3.45 -14.35 1.79
N PHE A 82 2.27 -14.27 2.38
CA PHE A 82 1.17 -13.43 1.89
C PHE A 82 1.41 -11.95 2.19
N TRP A 83 1.97 -11.66 3.36
CA TRP A 83 2.36 -10.31 3.74
C TRP A 83 3.55 -9.83 2.91
N ARG A 84 4.48 -10.74 2.60
CA ARG A 84 5.71 -10.40 1.87
C ARG A 84 5.46 -9.80 0.49
N ILE A 85 4.37 -10.21 -0.17
CA ILE A 85 3.94 -9.65 -1.46
C ILE A 85 3.63 -8.15 -1.34
N GLY A 86 3.16 -7.68 -0.18
CA GLY A 86 2.86 -6.27 0.05
C GLY A 86 4.05 -5.42 0.52
N TYR A 87 5.17 -6.02 0.90
CA TYR A 87 6.29 -5.27 1.49
C TYR A 87 6.95 -4.28 0.52
N ILE A 88 7.17 -4.65 -0.74
CA ILE A 88 7.79 -3.72 -1.71
C ILE A 88 6.89 -2.49 -1.93
N PRO A 89 5.59 -2.64 -2.27
CA PRO A 89 4.66 -1.50 -2.33
C PRO A 89 4.60 -0.70 -1.02
N PHE A 90 4.57 -1.37 0.13
CA PHE A 90 4.50 -0.71 1.43
C PHE A 90 5.72 0.18 1.69
N PHE A 91 6.92 -0.39 1.59
CA PHE A 91 8.15 0.34 1.86
C PHE A 91 8.45 1.38 0.78
N SER A 92 8.06 1.15 -0.48
CA SER A 92 8.22 2.18 -1.50
C SER A 92 7.43 3.44 -1.13
N TRP A 93 6.20 3.29 -0.62
CA TRP A 93 5.41 4.45 -0.18
C TRP A 93 5.97 5.10 1.09
N ILE A 94 6.30 4.30 2.10
CA ILE A 94 6.80 4.79 3.39
C ILE A 94 8.16 5.49 3.27
N LEU A 95 9.02 5.06 2.33
CA LEU A 95 10.36 5.62 2.18
C LEU A 95 10.37 6.76 1.16
N ILE A 96 9.80 6.55 -0.03
CA ILE A 96 9.97 7.49 -1.14
C ILE A 96 9.23 8.80 -0.88
N PHE A 97 7.96 8.76 -0.51
CA PHE A 97 7.18 10.00 -0.38
C PHE A 97 7.76 10.93 0.68
N PRO A 98 8.03 10.48 1.92
CA PRO A 98 8.63 11.35 2.93
C PRO A 98 10.02 11.88 2.52
N TYR A 99 10.83 11.09 1.84
CA TYR A 99 12.12 11.53 1.31
C TYR A 99 11.98 12.67 0.30
N VAL A 100 11.15 12.47 -0.73
CA VAL A 100 10.95 13.48 -1.78
C VAL A 100 10.30 14.74 -1.21
N LEU A 101 9.33 14.60 -0.30
CA LEU A 101 8.66 15.74 0.34
C LEU A 101 9.61 16.62 1.16
N THR A 102 10.68 16.04 1.71
CA THR A 102 11.65 16.76 2.55
C THR A 102 12.85 17.31 1.76
N HIS A 103 13.21 16.69 0.63
CA HIS A 103 14.43 17.03 -0.11
C HIS A 103 14.18 17.77 -1.44
N ALA A 104 12.96 17.73 -1.99
CA ALA A 104 12.62 18.49 -3.19
C ALA A 104 12.77 20.00 -2.99
N VAL A 105 13.22 20.71 -4.03
CA VAL A 105 13.38 22.18 -4.01
C VAL A 105 12.05 22.89 -3.75
N ASN A 106 10.96 22.37 -4.33
CA ASN A 106 9.59 22.80 -4.07
C ASN A 106 8.90 21.97 -2.97
N GLY A 107 9.67 21.21 -2.17
CA GLY A 107 9.20 20.40 -1.07
C GLY A 107 8.81 21.22 0.16
N MET A 108 8.57 20.52 1.27
CA MET A 108 8.12 21.12 2.52
C MET A 108 9.34 21.50 3.39
N THR A 109 9.47 22.79 3.69
CA THR A 109 10.54 23.30 4.58
C THR A 109 10.35 22.87 6.04
N ASP A 110 9.10 22.79 6.51
CA ASP A 110 8.74 22.34 7.86
C ASP A 110 7.84 21.09 7.79
N ALA A 111 8.39 19.99 7.27
CA ALA A 111 7.64 18.75 7.13
C ALA A 111 7.15 18.21 8.49
N SER A 112 5.85 18.32 8.73
CA SER A 112 5.16 17.71 9.87
C SER A 112 4.51 16.38 9.49
N PHE A 113 4.32 15.50 10.47
CA PHE A 113 3.65 14.22 10.26
C PHE A 113 2.23 14.35 9.68
N ASN A 114 1.54 15.48 9.85
CA ASN A 114 0.20 15.70 9.28
C ASN A 114 0.23 15.71 7.75
N HIS A 115 1.32 16.17 7.14
CA HIS A 115 1.47 16.12 5.69
C HIS A 115 1.78 14.71 5.18
N LEU A 116 2.35 13.87 6.05
CA LEU A 116 2.75 12.49 5.72
C LEU A 116 1.71 11.46 6.13
N SER A 117 0.76 11.81 7.01
CA SER A 117 -0.24 10.87 7.49
C SER A 117 -1.06 10.24 6.37
N PRO A 118 -1.46 10.95 5.28
CA PRO A 118 -2.14 10.31 4.16
C PRO A 118 -1.28 9.23 3.48
N TYR A 119 0.01 9.52 3.24
CA TYR A 119 0.94 8.56 2.62
C TYR A 119 1.21 7.36 3.54
N PHE A 120 1.40 7.60 4.83
CA PHE A 120 1.56 6.56 5.85
C PHE A 120 0.33 5.65 5.90
N LEU A 121 -0.87 6.22 6.07
CA LEU A 121 -2.12 5.46 6.18
C LEU A 121 -2.45 4.72 4.87
N THR A 122 -2.16 5.32 3.72
CA THR A 122 -2.28 4.66 2.41
C THR A 122 -1.35 3.46 2.31
N ALA A 123 -0.09 3.58 2.73
CA ALA A 123 0.85 2.46 2.73
C ALA A 123 0.36 1.31 3.64
N MET A 124 -0.16 1.64 4.83
CA MET A 124 -0.75 0.64 5.74
C MET A 124 -1.94 -0.08 5.09
N ALA A 125 -2.83 0.68 4.43
CA ALA A 125 -3.96 0.13 3.70
C ALA A 125 -3.51 -0.76 2.53
N ILE A 126 -2.46 -0.38 1.79
CA ILE A 126 -1.88 -1.18 0.70
C ILE A 126 -1.39 -2.54 1.22
N LEU A 127 -0.63 -2.55 2.33
CA LEU A 127 -0.11 -3.80 2.89
C LEU A 127 -1.23 -4.75 3.32
N LEU A 128 -2.25 -4.22 4.01
CA LEU A 128 -3.43 -5.00 4.41
C LEU A 128 -4.23 -5.48 3.20
N LEU A 129 -4.49 -4.60 2.22
CA LEU A 129 -5.23 -4.92 1.01
C LEU A 129 -4.56 -6.06 0.24
N LEU A 130 -3.26 -5.97 -0.01
CA LEU A 130 -2.51 -7.00 -0.71
C LEU A 130 -2.48 -8.32 0.07
N PHE A 131 -2.38 -8.27 1.40
CA PHE A 131 -2.50 -9.46 2.23
C PHE A 131 -3.88 -10.13 2.08
N PHE A 132 -4.98 -9.38 2.10
CA PHE A 132 -6.32 -9.94 1.91
C PHE A 132 -6.56 -10.42 0.47
N VAL A 133 -6.06 -9.72 -0.53
CA VAL A 133 -6.07 -10.17 -1.93
C VAL A 133 -5.36 -11.52 -2.05
N MET A 134 -4.19 -11.68 -1.44
CA MET A 134 -3.50 -12.97 -1.38
C MET A 134 -4.32 -14.06 -0.66
N ASN A 135 -5.01 -13.71 0.44
CA ASN A 135 -5.94 -14.62 1.11
C ASN A 135 -7.04 -15.14 0.18
N VAL A 136 -7.63 -14.26 -0.63
CA VAL A 136 -8.67 -14.63 -1.61
C VAL A 136 -8.08 -15.48 -2.73
N ILE A 137 -7.00 -15.02 -3.37
CA ILE A 137 -6.39 -15.66 -4.54
C ILE A 137 -5.91 -17.08 -4.24
N SER A 138 -5.37 -17.31 -3.03
CA SER A 138 -4.92 -18.64 -2.62
C SER A 138 -6.02 -19.70 -2.57
N ARG A 139 -7.29 -19.27 -2.49
CA ARG A 139 -8.47 -20.15 -2.49
C ARG A 139 -9.11 -20.32 -3.87
N VAL A 140 -8.61 -19.61 -4.88
CA VAL A 140 -9.11 -19.71 -6.25
C VAL A 140 -8.60 -21.01 -6.88
N TYR A 141 -9.54 -21.89 -7.23
CA TYR A 141 -9.23 -23.17 -7.86
C TYR A 141 -9.15 -23.08 -9.40
N VAL A 142 -10.08 -22.34 -10.01
CA VAL A 142 -10.16 -22.10 -11.47
C VAL A 142 -9.72 -20.67 -11.76
N GLY A 143 -8.89 -20.46 -12.79
CA GLY A 143 -8.44 -19.11 -13.15
C GLY A 143 -7.26 -18.57 -12.31
N LYS A 144 -6.42 -19.46 -11.75
CA LYS A 144 -5.23 -19.09 -10.94
C LYS A 144 -4.32 -18.06 -11.60
N ARG A 145 -4.14 -18.16 -12.93
CA ARG A 145 -3.34 -17.21 -13.71
C ARG A 145 -3.97 -15.81 -13.71
N LEU A 146 -5.27 -15.71 -13.97
CA LEU A 146 -5.99 -14.44 -13.92
C LEU A 146 -5.95 -13.82 -12.52
N ALA A 147 -6.19 -14.62 -11.49
CA ALA A 147 -6.10 -14.18 -10.10
C ALA A 147 -4.70 -13.63 -9.76
N THR A 148 -3.64 -14.33 -10.20
CA THR A 148 -2.25 -13.86 -10.06
C THR A 148 -2.03 -12.53 -10.80
N LEU A 149 -2.56 -12.38 -12.02
CA LEU A 149 -2.44 -11.15 -12.80
C LEU A 149 -3.15 -9.96 -12.15
N ILE A 150 -4.31 -10.17 -11.51
CA ILE A 150 -5.01 -9.12 -10.77
C ILE A 150 -4.15 -8.63 -9.59
N CYS A 151 -3.57 -9.55 -8.81
CA CYS A 151 -2.65 -9.17 -7.73
C CYS A 151 -1.40 -8.46 -8.27
N LEU A 152 -0.86 -8.93 -9.39
CA LEU A 152 0.30 -8.32 -10.04
C LEU A 152 -0.02 -6.88 -10.46
N ALA A 153 -1.19 -6.64 -11.06
CA ALA A 153 -1.63 -5.31 -11.46
C ALA A 153 -1.68 -4.36 -10.27
N LEU A 154 -2.24 -4.80 -9.13
CA LEU A 154 -2.26 -4.00 -7.90
C LEU A 154 -0.86 -3.71 -7.36
N VAL A 155 0.02 -4.72 -7.30
CA VAL A 155 1.42 -4.55 -6.85
C VAL A 155 2.15 -3.56 -7.75
N CYS A 156 2.05 -3.73 -9.08
CA CYS A 156 2.68 -2.84 -10.05
C CYS A 156 2.13 -1.41 -9.93
N PHE A 157 0.82 -1.24 -9.81
CA PHE A 157 0.20 0.07 -9.63
C PHE A 157 0.77 0.80 -8.41
N PHE A 158 0.76 0.17 -7.23
CA PHE A 158 1.28 0.80 -6.01
C PHE A 158 2.79 1.05 -6.06
N THR A 159 3.54 0.09 -6.58
CA THR A 159 5.01 0.19 -6.63
C THR A 159 5.44 1.27 -7.62
N PHE A 160 4.92 1.25 -8.84
CA PHE A 160 5.33 2.18 -9.89
C PHE A 160 4.89 3.62 -9.61
N ASN A 161 3.77 3.86 -8.93
CA ASN A 161 3.40 5.22 -8.51
C ASN A 161 4.51 5.87 -7.66
N ALA A 162 5.02 5.14 -6.65
CA ALA A 162 6.10 5.65 -5.81
C ALA A 162 7.40 5.83 -6.61
N PHE A 163 7.77 4.86 -7.46
CA PHE A 163 8.98 4.98 -8.28
C PHE A 163 8.90 6.09 -9.32
N ILE A 164 7.75 6.34 -9.95
CA ILE A 164 7.55 7.47 -10.88
C ILE A 164 7.75 8.78 -10.13
N PHE A 165 7.23 8.90 -8.91
CA PHE A 165 7.40 10.08 -8.07
C PHE A 165 8.89 10.32 -7.74
N LEU A 166 9.61 9.27 -7.32
CA LEU A 166 11.05 9.36 -7.06
C LEU A 166 11.82 9.74 -8.33
N THR A 167 11.54 9.06 -9.44
CA THR A 167 12.23 9.25 -10.72
C THR A 167 12.06 10.68 -11.21
N HIS A 168 10.85 11.25 -11.08
CA HIS A 168 10.62 12.65 -11.40
C HIS A 168 11.49 13.58 -10.55
N TYR A 169 11.53 13.35 -9.23
CA TYR A 169 12.38 14.13 -8.33
C TYR A 169 13.87 14.02 -8.68
N GLU A 170 14.39 12.81 -8.90
CA GLU A 170 15.82 12.60 -9.20
C GLU A 170 16.24 13.29 -10.51
N PHE A 171 15.36 13.38 -11.51
CA PHE A 171 15.68 14.05 -12.78
C PHE A 171 15.44 15.56 -12.75
N MET A 172 14.44 16.03 -12.01
CA MET A 172 13.98 17.42 -12.07
C MET A 172 14.40 18.25 -10.85
N GLY A 173 14.83 17.62 -9.75
CA GLY A 173 15.08 18.26 -8.45
C GLY A 173 13.83 18.77 -7.73
N ILE A 174 12.65 18.57 -8.33
CA ILE A 174 11.35 19.02 -7.83
C ILE A 174 10.40 17.83 -7.69
N MET A 175 9.50 17.89 -6.72
CA MET A 175 8.41 16.92 -6.59
C MET A 175 7.31 17.22 -7.60
N MET A 176 6.62 16.18 -8.07
CA MET A 176 5.50 16.32 -8.99
C MET A 176 4.28 16.82 -8.21
N THR A 177 3.89 18.08 -8.41
CA THR A 177 2.67 18.65 -7.83
C THR A 177 1.55 18.77 -8.86
N SER A 178 0.38 19.21 -8.43
CA SER A 178 -0.74 19.57 -9.31
C SER A 178 -0.35 20.54 -10.44
N LYS A 179 0.65 21.42 -10.25
CA LYS A 179 1.13 22.35 -11.29
C LYS A 179 1.86 21.61 -12.41
N GLU A 180 2.83 20.77 -12.06
CA GLU A 180 3.57 19.97 -13.04
C GLU A 180 2.64 18.97 -13.73
N MET A 181 1.70 18.38 -12.98
CA MET A 181 0.68 17.48 -13.51
C MET A 181 -0.26 18.19 -14.50
N PHE A 182 -0.63 19.44 -14.24
CA PHE A 182 -1.42 20.26 -15.19
C PHE A 182 -0.69 20.45 -16.53
N PHE A 183 0.60 20.74 -16.52
CA PHE A 183 1.39 20.85 -17.75
C PHE A 183 1.50 19.50 -18.48
N ALA A 184 1.68 18.41 -17.74
CA ALA A 184 1.71 17.07 -18.30
C ALA A 184 0.37 16.67 -18.95
N LEU A 185 -0.76 17.12 -18.39
CA LEU A 185 -2.09 16.84 -18.91
C LEU A 185 -2.47 17.70 -20.13
N THR A 186 -2.15 18.99 -20.09
CA THR A 186 -2.57 19.93 -21.15
C THR A 186 -1.68 19.92 -22.38
N ASN A 187 -0.38 19.63 -22.22
CA ASN A 187 0.60 19.66 -23.29
C ASN A 187 1.49 18.41 -23.27
N THR A 188 0.88 17.23 -23.20
CA THR A 188 1.59 15.96 -22.97
C THR A 188 2.77 15.72 -23.92
N SER A 189 2.60 15.95 -25.22
CA SER A 189 3.68 15.75 -26.20
C SER A 189 4.85 16.70 -25.96
N ARG A 190 4.59 17.99 -25.77
CA ARG A 190 5.63 18.99 -25.49
C ARG A 190 6.29 18.79 -24.13
N TRP A 191 5.52 18.39 -23.13
CA TRP A 191 6.04 18.05 -21.81
C TRP A 191 6.98 16.85 -21.91
N PHE A 192 6.58 15.80 -22.62
CA PHE A 192 7.42 14.63 -22.84
C PHE A 192 8.70 14.97 -23.62
N GLU A 193 8.58 15.67 -24.75
CA GLU A 193 9.72 16.01 -25.61
C GLU A 193 10.71 16.98 -24.96
N ARG A 194 10.21 18.03 -24.29
CA ARG A 194 11.05 19.12 -23.80
C ARG A 194 11.48 18.95 -22.35
N ILE A 195 10.72 18.23 -21.55
CA ILE A 195 10.99 18.05 -20.12
C ILE A 195 11.52 16.64 -19.85
N VAL A 196 10.83 15.59 -20.33
CA VAL A 196 11.26 14.21 -20.04
C VAL A 196 12.47 13.81 -20.88
N LEU A 197 12.41 13.95 -22.21
CA LEU A 197 13.49 13.53 -23.11
C LEU A 197 14.75 14.41 -23.01
N SER A 198 14.65 15.62 -22.45
CA SER A 198 15.82 16.46 -22.18
C SER A 198 16.65 15.96 -20.99
N HIS A 199 16.03 15.21 -20.06
CA HIS A 199 16.69 14.66 -18.87
C HIS A 199 16.92 13.13 -18.98
N ILE A 200 16.12 12.42 -19.79
CA ILE A 200 16.15 10.97 -19.94
C ILE A 200 16.49 10.58 -21.38
N SER A 201 17.65 9.96 -21.59
CA SER A 201 18.01 9.40 -22.90
C SER A 201 17.14 8.20 -23.28
N LEU A 202 16.98 7.96 -24.58
CA LEU A 202 16.23 6.79 -25.08
C LEU A 202 16.77 5.47 -24.53
N MET A 203 18.10 5.35 -24.39
CA MET A 203 18.76 4.19 -23.78
C MET A 203 18.30 3.97 -22.34
N LEU A 204 18.23 5.03 -21.54
CA LEU A 204 17.80 4.96 -20.15
C LEU A 204 16.31 4.61 -20.04
N LEU A 205 15.47 5.10 -20.96
CA LEU A 205 14.06 4.75 -21.03
C LEU A 205 13.84 3.26 -21.37
N LEU A 206 14.58 2.71 -22.33
CA LEU A 206 14.56 1.29 -22.66
C LEU A 206 15.06 0.41 -21.49
N PHE A 207 16.05 0.90 -20.75
CA PHE A 207 16.54 0.24 -19.55
C PHE A 207 15.46 0.18 -18.46
N PHE A 208 14.79 1.30 -18.15
CA PHE A 208 13.70 1.33 -17.18
C PHE A 208 12.52 0.44 -17.59
N LEU A 209 12.16 0.42 -18.87
CA LEU A 209 11.12 -0.47 -19.39
C LEU A 209 11.50 -1.95 -19.19
N THR A 210 12.74 -2.30 -19.50
CA THR A 210 13.26 -3.66 -19.32
C THR A 210 13.24 -4.07 -17.85
N LEU A 211 13.65 -3.17 -16.95
CA LEU A 211 13.62 -3.39 -15.51
C LEU A 211 12.18 -3.56 -15.00
N ALA A 212 11.23 -2.74 -15.46
CA ALA A 212 9.82 -2.86 -15.10
C ALA A 212 9.20 -4.19 -15.55
N LEU A 213 9.51 -4.65 -16.76
CA LEU A 213 9.07 -5.95 -17.28
C LEU A 213 9.70 -7.12 -16.50
N ALA A 214 11.00 -7.05 -16.19
CA ALA A 214 11.69 -8.04 -15.38
C ALA A 214 11.11 -8.10 -13.96
N PHE A 215 10.86 -6.94 -13.34
CA PHE A 215 10.18 -6.81 -12.06
C PHE A 215 8.82 -7.51 -12.10
N ALA A 216 7.97 -7.18 -13.08
CA ALA A 216 6.64 -7.76 -13.21
C ALA A 216 6.67 -9.29 -13.39
N ALA A 217 7.58 -9.81 -14.22
CA ALA A 217 7.72 -11.24 -14.45
C ALA A 217 8.18 -12.00 -13.18
N LEU A 218 9.18 -11.46 -12.47
CA LEU A 218 9.68 -12.03 -11.21
C LEU A 218 8.60 -11.98 -10.12
N TYR A 219 7.86 -10.87 -10.02
CA TYR A 219 6.78 -10.71 -9.04
C TYR A 219 5.61 -11.64 -9.33
N ALA A 220 5.23 -11.83 -10.60
CA ALA A 220 4.19 -12.77 -11.00
C ALA A 220 4.52 -14.20 -10.55
N LYS A 221 5.77 -14.62 -10.76
CA LYS A 221 6.29 -15.92 -10.29
C LYS A 221 6.27 -16.00 -8.76
N TRP A 222 6.62 -14.91 -8.07
CA TRP A 222 6.63 -14.87 -6.62
C TRP A 222 5.22 -14.93 -6.00
N ILE A 223 4.25 -14.20 -6.56
CA ILE A 223 2.83 -14.24 -6.18
C ILE A 223 2.30 -15.66 -6.38
N TYR A 224 2.51 -16.24 -7.57
CA TYR A 224 2.01 -17.57 -7.88
C TYR A 224 2.53 -18.63 -6.90
N ARG A 225 3.84 -18.62 -6.63
CA ARG A 225 4.46 -19.53 -5.66
C ARG A 225 3.95 -19.30 -4.24
N SER A 226 3.78 -18.04 -3.85
CA SER A 226 3.28 -17.69 -2.52
C SER A 226 1.81 -18.09 -2.33
N ALA A 227 0.98 -18.03 -3.37
CA ALA A 227 -0.43 -18.40 -3.30
C ALA A 227 -0.67 -19.92 -3.39
N TYR A 228 0.06 -20.62 -4.27
CA TYR A 228 -0.28 -22.00 -4.67
C TYR A 228 0.78 -23.05 -4.34
N CYS A 229 2.01 -22.64 -4.02
CA CYS A 229 3.13 -23.53 -3.73
C CYS A 229 3.69 -23.29 -2.32
N LEU A 230 2.79 -23.10 -1.34
CA LEU A 230 3.17 -22.89 0.06
C LEU A 230 3.88 -24.12 0.63
N SER A 231 5.02 -23.88 1.28
CA SER A 231 5.69 -24.94 2.04
C SER A 231 4.80 -25.44 3.18
N PRO A 232 4.88 -26.73 3.58
CA PRO A 232 4.03 -27.33 4.60
C PRO A 232 4.00 -26.59 5.94
N LYS A 233 5.10 -25.92 6.33
CA LYS A 233 5.18 -25.12 7.57
C LYS A 233 4.20 -23.94 7.64
N TRP A 234 3.77 -23.43 6.49
CA TRP A 234 2.82 -22.30 6.39
C TRP A 234 1.38 -22.77 6.20
N ILE A 235 1.17 -24.07 5.96
CA ILE A 235 -0.16 -24.63 5.80
C ILE A 235 -0.72 -24.87 7.21
N PRO A 236 -1.87 -24.28 7.56
CA PRO A 236 -2.45 -24.45 8.88
C PRO A 236 -2.76 -25.94 9.13
N LYS A 237 -2.18 -26.48 10.20
CA LYS A 237 -2.33 -27.90 10.59
C LYS A 237 -3.76 -28.25 11.01
N ASN A 238 -4.53 -27.27 11.48
CA ASN A 238 -5.93 -27.43 11.88
C ASN A 238 -6.86 -26.96 10.76
N ARG A 239 -7.40 -27.90 9.97
CA ARG A 239 -8.41 -27.64 8.92
C ARG A 239 -9.84 -27.49 9.47
N LYS A 240 -10.03 -27.23 10.77
CA LYS A 240 -11.38 -27.02 11.31
C LYS A 240 -12.06 -25.88 10.56
N SER A 241 -13.26 -26.14 10.05
CA SER A 241 -14.05 -25.23 9.23
C SER A 241 -14.14 -23.87 9.92
N TYR A 242 -13.55 -22.84 9.31
CA TYR A 242 -13.63 -21.48 9.82
C TYR A 242 -15.09 -21.10 10.01
N SER A 243 -15.39 -20.52 11.17
CA SER A 243 -16.69 -19.93 11.48
C SER A 243 -17.12 -18.98 10.34
N VAL A 244 -18.42 -18.95 10.05
CA VAL A 244 -18.98 -18.00 9.07
C VAL A 244 -18.72 -16.56 9.52
N ILE A 245 -18.78 -16.31 10.83
CA ILE A 245 -18.47 -15.02 11.46
C ILE A 245 -17.02 -14.60 11.15
N HIS A 246 -16.05 -15.52 11.22
CA HIS A 246 -14.67 -15.23 10.86
C HIS A 246 -14.50 -14.81 9.39
N ARG A 247 -15.28 -15.42 8.47
CA ARG A 247 -15.25 -15.04 7.06
C ARG A 247 -15.88 -13.68 6.84
N MET A 248 -17.02 -13.40 7.47
CA MET A 248 -17.65 -12.08 7.41
C MET A 248 -16.73 -10.98 7.96
N LEU A 249 -16.02 -11.25 9.06
CA LEU A 249 -15.04 -10.31 9.61
C LEU A 249 -13.89 -10.05 8.62
N GLN A 250 -13.34 -11.08 7.97
CA GLN A 250 -12.32 -10.91 6.93
C GLN A 250 -12.82 -10.07 5.76
N PHE A 251 -14.07 -10.27 5.31
CA PHE A 251 -14.66 -9.43 4.26
C PHE A 251 -14.86 -7.99 4.72
N LEU A 252 -15.35 -7.77 5.94
CA LEU A 252 -15.56 -6.44 6.49
C LEU A 252 -14.24 -5.68 6.62
N VAL A 253 -13.18 -6.34 7.09
CA VAL A 253 -11.84 -5.75 7.16
C VAL A 253 -11.29 -5.48 5.76
N PHE A 254 -11.50 -6.37 4.78
CA PHE A 254 -11.10 -6.11 3.40
C PHE A 254 -11.77 -4.85 2.82
N PHE A 255 -13.09 -4.71 2.97
CA PHE A 255 -13.81 -3.51 2.52
C PHE A 255 -13.40 -2.27 3.31
N GLY A 256 -13.12 -2.41 4.61
CA GLY A 256 -12.55 -1.35 5.43
C GLY A 256 -11.19 -0.89 4.91
N CYS A 257 -10.30 -1.81 4.54
CA CYS A 257 -9.00 -1.49 3.95
C CYS A 257 -9.13 -0.83 2.59
N LEU A 258 -10.07 -1.28 1.75
CA LEU A 258 -10.36 -0.66 0.47
C LEU A 258 -10.91 0.76 0.64
N TRP A 259 -11.81 0.97 1.61
CA TRP A 259 -12.35 2.29 1.92
C TRP A 259 -11.27 3.24 2.47
N LEU A 260 -10.43 2.76 3.40
CA LEU A 260 -9.29 3.51 3.92
C LEU A 260 -8.33 3.89 2.77
N PHE A 261 -8.03 2.93 1.89
CA PHE A 261 -7.23 3.20 0.71
C PHE A 261 -7.85 4.31 -0.14
N LEU A 262 -9.13 4.22 -0.52
CA LEU A 262 -9.78 5.24 -1.35
C LEU A 262 -9.82 6.61 -0.67
N ARG A 263 -10.09 6.66 0.64
CA ARG A 263 -10.18 7.91 1.42
C ARG A 263 -8.85 8.64 1.51
N TRP A 264 -7.75 7.93 1.69
CA TRP A 264 -6.42 8.51 1.86
C TRP A 264 -5.68 8.67 0.54
N ALA A 265 -5.93 7.79 -0.44
CA ALA A 265 -5.36 7.92 -1.77
C ALA A 265 -5.81 9.21 -2.48
N SER A 266 -7.03 9.71 -2.21
CA SER A 266 -7.50 11.01 -2.74
C SER A 266 -6.73 12.21 -2.18
N GLU A 267 -5.98 12.02 -1.10
CA GLU A 267 -5.11 13.05 -0.49
C GLU A 267 -3.63 12.82 -0.82
N CYS A 268 -3.30 11.80 -1.63
CA CYS A 268 -1.94 11.45 -2.00
C CYS A 268 -1.71 11.59 -3.51
N PHE A 269 -0.45 11.81 -3.89
CA PHE A 269 0.00 11.56 -5.25
C PHE A 269 -0.24 10.08 -5.65
N PRO A 270 -0.67 9.78 -6.90
CA PRO A 270 -0.93 10.73 -7.98
C PRO A 270 -2.36 11.28 -8.01
N LEU A 271 -3.29 10.72 -7.24
CA LEU A 271 -4.71 10.98 -7.42
C LEU A 271 -5.08 12.43 -7.03
N HIS A 272 -4.57 12.91 -5.90
CA HIS A 272 -4.81 14.28 -5.44
C HIS A 272 -4.34 15.33 -6.45
N ASP A 273 -3.10 15.18 -6.92
CA ASP A 273 -2.49 16.11 -7.88
C ASP A 273 -3.18 16.04 -9.24
N TYR A 274 -3.61 14.86 -9.67
CA TYR A 274 -4.35 14.66 -10.90
C TYR A 274 -5.73 15.32 -10.87
N GLU A 275 -6.50 15.09 -9.80
CA GLU A 275 -7.84 15.67 -9.64
C GLU A 275 -7.78 17.19 -9.57
N THR A 276 -6.81 17.74 -8.81
CA THR A 276 -6.60 19.18 -8.70
C THR A 276 -6.19 19.79 -10.05
N ALA A 277 -5.27 19.15 -10.77
CA ALA A 277 -4.85 19.60 -12.10
C ALA A 277 -6.01 19.57 -13.11
N LYS A 278 -6.85 18.53 -13.05
CA LYS A 278 -8.03 18.40 -13.90
C LYS A 278 -9.05 19.51 -13.63
N GLN A 279 -9.36 19.78 -12.36
CA GLN A 279 -10.27 20.87 -11.97
C GLN A 279 -9.77 22.23 -12.47
N TYR A 280 -8.46 22.46 -12.39
CA TYR A 280 -7.87 23.70 -12.91
C TYR A 280 -8.00 23.82 -14.44
N ASN A 281 -7.86 22.72 -15.18
CA ASN A 281 -8.08 22.72 -16.62
C ASN A 281 -9.55 22.99 -16.99
N GLU A 282 -10.49 22.33 -16.30
CA GLU A 282 -11.92 22.56 -16.49
C GLU A 282 -12.31 24.03 -16.21
N TYR A 283 -11.71 24.64 -15.18
CA TYR A 283 -11.92 26.06 -14.87
C TYR A 283 -11.39 27.00 -15.96
N ILE A 284 -10.20 26.74 -16.51
CA ILE A 284 -9.63 27.52 -17.61
C ILE A 284 -10.49 27.39 -18.88
N GLU A 285 -10.94 26.17 -19.20
CA GLU A 285 -11.85 25.94 -20.34
C GLU A 285 -13.18 26.67 -20.15
N TYR A 286 -13.73 26.66 -18.93
CA TYR A 286 -14.92 27.43 -18.60
C TYR A 286 -14.70 28.94 -18.83
N ILE A 287 -13.61 29.52 -18.35
CA ILE A 287 -13.29 30.95 -18.60
C ILE A 287 -13.16 31.23 -20.10
N LYS A 288 -12.44 30.38 -20.85
CA LYS A 288 -12.27 30.58 -22.31
C LYS A 288 -13.58 30.54 -23.06
N ASN A 289 -14.51 29.68 -22.62
CA ASN A 289 -15.81 29.50 -23.26
C ASN A 289 -16.87 30.48 -22.75
N THR A 290 -16.61 31.16 -21.63
CA THR A 290 -17.48 32.19 -21.06
C THR A 290 -16.91 33.54 -21.46
N THR A 291 -17.46 34.15 -22.51
CA THR A 291 -17.16 35.54 -22.88
C THR A 291 -17.60 36.47 -21.74
N LEU A 292 -16.65 36.88 -20.90
CA LEU A 292 -16.75 38.10 -20.10
C LEU A 292 -16.35 39.30 -20.96
#